data_AF-A0A8X7BWK9-F1
#
_entry.id   AF-A0A8X7BWK9-F1
#
_cell.length_a   1.000
_cell.length_b   1.000
_cell.length_c   1.000
_cell.angle_alpha   90.00
_cell.angle_beta   90.00
_cell.angle_gamma   90.00
#
_symmetry.space_group_name_H-M   'P 1'
#
loop_
_entity.id
_entity.type
_entity.pdbx_description
1 polymer ?
#
loop_
_entity_poly.entity_id
_entity_poly.type
_entity_poly.pdbx_seq_one_letter_code
_entity_poly.pdbx_strand_id
1 'polypeptide(L)'
;YNYDSEQFIDNPVPVLVIGTKQDLVMEVYPPGRTKRTASIAEECGADEIYVDCRQTRSFAPGSSNAVKLSRYFDKVIEKKYHGQGSNYMSSTADRRRMASYANKQAHVD
;
A
#
# COMPACT_ATOMS: atom_id res chain seq x y z
N TYR A 1 -13.02 -5.27 20.72
CA TYR A 1 -11.95 -4.57 19.98
C TYR A 1 -12.47 -3.18 19.68
N ASN A 2 -12.00 -2.16 20.39
CA ASN A 2 -12.34 -0.77 20.08
C ASN A 2 -11.42 -0.31 18.96
N TYR A 3 -12.01 0.10 17.84
CA TYR A 3 -11.31 0.78 16.77
C TYR A 3 -10.99 2.20 17.25
N ASP A 4 -9.72 2.57 17.22
CA ASP A 4 -9.24 3.89 17.61
C ASP A 4 -8.64 4.58 16.37
N SER A 5 -9.41 5.51 15.80
CA SER A 5 -9.02 6.28 14.62
C SER A 5 -7.85 7.22 14.88
N GLU A 6 -7.58 7.60 16.14
CA GLU A 6 -6.50 8.54 16.49
C GLU A 6 -5.10 7.94 16.24
N GLN A 7 -4.96 6.61 16.24
CA GLN A 7 -3.69 5.95 15.90
C GLN A 7 -3.21 6.23 14.47
N PHE A 8 -4.11 6.64 13.56
CA PHE A 8 -3.78 6.86 12.15
C PHE A 8 -3.50 8.32 11.81
N ILE A 9 -3.96 9.26 12.63
CA ILE A 9 -3.86 10.71 12.36
C ILE A 9 -2.41 11.22 12.41
N ASP A 10 -1.53 10.54 13.15
CA ASP A 10 -0.08 10.82 13.20
C ASP A 10 0.78 9.60 12.80
N ASN A 11 0.22 8.60 12.11
CA ASN A 11 0.96 7.38 11.79
C ASN A 11 2.06 7.66 10.74
N PRO A 12 3.35 7.40 11.05
CA PRO A 12 4.41 7.53 10.07
C PRO A 12 4.34 6.46 8.97
N VAL A 13 3.49 5.44 9.06
CA VAL A 13 3.40 4.41 8.01
C VAL A 13 2.36 4.79 6.96
N PRO A 14 2.70 4.88 5.66
CA PRO A 14 1.71 5.14 4.62
C PRO A 14 0.68 4.00 4.51
N VAL A 15 -0.60 4.35 4.52
CA VAL A 15 -1.72 3.41 4.41
C VAL A 15 -2.41 3.54 3.05
N LEU A 16 -2.83 2.41 2.48
CA LEU A 16 -3.68 2.30 1.29
C LEU A 16 -4.84 1.36 1.61
N VAL A 17 -6.07 1.81 1.37
CA VAL A 17 -7.28 0.99 1.57
C VAL A 17 -7.68 0.36 0.26
N ILE A 18 -7.86 -0.97 0.24
CA ILE A 18 -8.30 -1.71 -0.95
C ILE A 18 -9.65 -2.38 -0.67
N GLY A 19 -10.70 -1.85 -1.30
CA GLY A 19 -12.02 -2.48 -1.32
C GLY A 19 -12.09 -3.53 -2.43
N THR A 20 -12.42 -4.77 -2.09
CA THR A 20 -12.54 -5.88 -3.04
C THR A 20 -14.00 -6.19 -3.38
N LYS A 21 -14.21 -7.05 -4.38
CA LYS A 21 -15.53 -7.51 -4.84
C LYS A 21 -16.39 -6.37 -5.40
N GLN A 22 -15.75 -5.43 -6.11
CA GLN A 22 -16.42 -4.28 -6.70
C GLN A 22 -17.57 -4.68 -7.65
N ASP A 23 -17.46 -5.85 -8.26
CA ASP A 23 -18.47 -6.46 -9.11
C ASP A 23 -19.80 -6.76 -8.39
N LEU A 24 -19.76 -7.04 -7.09
CA LEU A 24 -20.95 -7.38 -6.30
C LEU A 24 -21.65 -6.16 -5.68
N VAL A 25 -21.05 -4.97 -5.80
CA VAL A 25 -21.56 -3.76 -5.12
C VAL A 25 -22.97 -3.41 -5.58
N MET A 26 -23.28 -3.57 -6.87
CA MET A 26 -24.61 -3.28 -7.41
C MET A 26 -25.67 -4.31 -6.99
N GLU A 27 -25.27 -5.54 -6.66
CA GLU A 27 -26.19 -6.57 -6.15
C GLU A 27 -26.61 -6.27 -4.71
N VAL A 28 -25.70 -5.68 -3.92
CA VAL A 28 -25.90 -5.40 -2.50
C VAL A 28 -26.48 -4.01 -2.26
N TYR A 29 -26.13 -3.03 -3.10
CA TYR A 29 -26.57 -1.64 -2.98
C TYR A 29 -27.28 -1.19 -4.26
N PRO A 30 -28.63 -1.19 -4.27
CA PRO A 30 -29.42 -0.69 -5.39
C PRO A 30 -29.08 0.78 -5.69
N PRO A 31 -29.22 1.22 -6.97
CA PRO A 31 -29.05 2.61 -7.35
C PRO A 31 -29.90 3.53 -6.48
N GLY A 32 -29.27 4.51 -5.82
CA GLY A 32 -29.95 5.46 -4.94
C GLY A 32 -29.71 5.25 -3.43
N ARG A 33 -29.14 4.11 -3.01
CA ARG A 33 -28.64 3.93 -1.64
C ARG A 33 -27.15 4.28 -1.56
N THR A 34 -26.81 5.48 -2.03
CA THR A 34 -25.44 5.96 -2.04
C THR A 34 -25.18 6.80 -0.79
N LYS A 35 -24.45 6.21 0.14
CA LYS A 35 -23.22 6.76 0.74
C LYS A 35 -22.98 6.06 2.07
N ARG A 36 -21.84 5.36 2.17
CA ARG A 36 -21.19 5.25 3.48
C ARG A 36 -20.88 6.69 3.92
N THR A 37 -21.30 7.05 5.12
CA THR A 37 -21.17 8.41 5.67
C THR A 37 -19.72 8.80 5.95
N ALA A 38 -18.83 7.80 6.03
CA ALA A 38 -17.39 7.95 5.87
C ALA A 38 -16.81 6.61 5.38
N SER A 39 -15.77 6.63 4.54
CA SER A 39 -15.01 5.41 4.21
C SER A 39 -13.86 5.24 5.21
N ILE A 40 -13.40 4.00 5.46
CA ILE A 40 -12.23 3.74 6.31
C ILE A 40 -11.01 4.52 5.79
N ALA A 41 -10.95 4.79 4.48
CA ALA A 41 -9.88 5.59 3.90
C ALA A 41 -9.93 7.05 4.37
N GLU A 42 -11.12 7.64 4.49
CA GLU A 42 -11.29 8.99 5.03
C GLU A 42 -10.90 9.06 6.51
N GLU A 43 -11.29 8.04 7.30
CA GLU A 43 -10.92 7.95 8.72
C GLU A 43 -9.41 7.79 8.93
N CYS A 44 -8.71 7.12 8.01
CA CYS A 44 -7.26 6.94 8.05
C CYS A 44 -6.46 8.02 7.31
N GLY A 45 -7.11 9.01 6.67
CA GLY A 45 -6.43 9.96 5.77
C GLY A 45 -5.69 9.27 4.61
N ALA A 46 -6.18 8.12 4.17
CA ALA A 46 -5.53 7.21 3.24
C ALA A 46 -6.13 7.29 1.83
N ASP A 47 -5.32 6.90 0.83
CA ASP A 47 -5.81 6.67 -0.52
C ASP A 47 -6.68 5.40 -0.56
N GLU A 48 -7.67 5.34 -1.46
CA GLU A 48 -8.51 4.16 -1.68
C GLU A 48 -8.54 3.66 -3.14
N ILE A 49 -8.60 2.34 -3.28
CA ILE A 49 -8.77 1.62 -4.54
C ILE A 49 -9.89 0.59 -4.38
N TYR A 50 -10.86 0.60 -5.30
CA TYR A 50 -11.86 -0.45 -5.42
C TYR A 50 -11.54 -1.36 -6.60
N VAL A 51 -11.59 -2.67 -6.39
CA VAL A 51 -11.13 -3.67 -7.36
C VAL A 51 -12.10 -4.85 -7.45
N ASP A 52 -12.38 -5.29 -8.68
CA ASP A 52 -12.83 -6.66 -8.95
C ASP A 52 -11.56 -7.51 -9.17
N CYS A 53 -11.22 -8.34 -8.19
CA CYS A 53 -10.02 -9.18 -8.25
C CYS A 53 -10.09 -10.27 -9.34
N ARG A 54 -11.25 -10.51 -9.94
CA ARG A 54 -11.41 -11.48 -11.03
C ARG A 54 -11.09 -10.85 -12.38
N GLN A 55 -11.02 -9.52 -12.46
CA GLN A 55 -10.75 -8.79 -13.69
C GLN A 55 -9.30 -8.31 -13.72
N THR A 56 -8.48 -8.92 -14.58
CA THR A 56 -7.05 -8.57 -14.73
C THR A 56 -6.83 -7.12 -15.15
N ARG A 57 -7.84 -6.52 -15.81
CA ARG A 57 -7.81 -5.12 -16.24
C ARG A 57 -7.89 -4.13 -15.08
N SER A 58 -8.31 -4.55 -13.89
CA SER A 58 -8.45 -3.67 -12.73
C SER A 58 -7.13 -3.09 -12.22
N PHE A 59 -5.97 -3.63 -12.67
CA PHE A 59 -4.64 -3.03 -12.47
C PHE A 59 -3.83 -3.00 -13.78
N ALA A 60 -4.50 -2.95 -14.94
CA ALA A 60 -3.79 -2.84 -16.21
C ALA A 60 -2.91 -1.57 -16.24
N PRO A 61 -1.74 -1.60 -16.92
CA PRO A 61 -0.93 -0.41 -17.12
C PRO A 61 -1.75 0.76 -17.68
N GLY A 62 -1.53 1.95 -17.13
CA GLY A 62 -2.29 3.16 -17.50
C GLY A 62 -3.71 3.26 -16.90
N SER A 63 -4.21 2.21 -16.22
CA SER A 63 -5.46 2.33 -15.47
C SER A 63 -5.30 3.26 -14.26
N SER A 64 -6.39 3.90 -13.84
CA SER A 64 -6.39 4.78 -12.66
C SER A 64 -5.94 4.04 -11.39
N ASN A 65 -6.31 2.76 -11.25
CA ASN A 65 -5.90 1.91 -10.14
C ASN A 65 -4.39 1.66 -10.14
N ALA A 66 -3.79 1.38 -11.31
CA ALA A 66 -2.34 1.22 -11.43
C ALA A 66 -1.60 2.53 -11.06
N VAL A 67 -2.10 3.68 -11.50
CA VAL A 67 -1.51 5.00 -11.16
C VAL A 67 -1.60 5.30 -9.66
N LYS A 68 -2.74 5.01 -9.03
CA LYS A 68 -2.89 5.15 -7.56
C LYS A 68 -1.92 4.22 -6.81
N LEU A 69 -1.78 2.97 -7.26
CA LEU A 69 -0.88 2.00 -6.65
C LEU A 69 0.59 2.44 -6.77
N SER A 70 1.01 2.95 -7.94
CA SER A 70 2.38 3.48 -8.12
C SER A 70 2.66 4.63 -7.15
N ARG A 71 1.77 5.63 -7.06
CA ARG A 71 1.93 6.76 -6.13
C ARG A 71 2.01 6.32 -4.68
N TYR A 72 1.26 5.29 -4.30
CA TYR A 72 1.36 4.70 -2.96
C TYR A 72 2.75 4.12 -2.71
N PHE A 73 3.27 3.33 -3.66
CA PHE A 73 4.63 2.78 -3.53
C PHE A 73 5.69 3.87 -3.49
N ASP A 74 5.58 4.93 -4.30
CA ASP A 74 6.49 6.08 -4.24
C ASP A 74 6.47 6.71 -2.84
N LYS A 75 5.28 6.96 -2.27
CA LYS A 75 5.10 7.49 -0.90
C LYS A 75 5.76 6.58 0.16
N VAL A 76 5.66 5.25 0.01
CA VAL A 76 6.31 4.28 0.91
C VAL A 76 7.84 4.33 0.79
N ILE A 77 8.35 4.34 -0.43
CA ILE A 77 9.79 4.40 -0.70
C ILE A 77 10.36 5.70 -0.16
N GLU A 78 9.72 6.83 -0.44
CA GLU A 78 10.14 8.14 0.04
C GLU A 78 10.19 8.19 1.56
N LYS A 79 9.15 7.71 2.23
CA LYS A 79 9.12 7.73 3.70
C LYS A 79 10.16 6.80 4.32
N LYS A 80 10.48 5.67 3.68
CA LYS A 80 11.51 4.72 4.15
C LYS A 80 12.94 5.23 3.96
N TYR A 81 13.22 5.90 2.86
CA TYR A 81 14.60 6.22 2.43
C TYR A 81 14.93 7.71 2.45
N HIS A 82 13.99 8.61 2.16
CA HIS A 82 14.23 10.06 2.14
C HIS A 82 13.99 10.73 3.50
N GLY A 83 13.22 10.10 4.41
CA GLY A 83 13.09 10.54 5.80
C GLY A 83 14.36 10.36 6.65
N GLN A 84 15.35 9.59 6.17
CA GLN A 84 16.62 9.31 6.88
C GLN A 84 17.79 10.22 6.47
N GLY A 85 17.56 11.23 5.62
CA GLY A 85 18.63 12.12 5.14
C GLY A 85 19.16 13.14 6.14
N SER A 86 18.64 13.21 7.37
CA SER A 86 19.07 14.22 8.35
C SER A 86 19.56 13.67 9.69
N ASN A 87 19.22 12.44 10.10
CA ASN A 87 19.62 11.97 11.43
C ASN A 87 19.71 10.43 11.53
N TYR A 88 20.97 9.97 11.62
CA TYR A 88 21.45 8.70 12.18
C TYR A 88 21.09 7.39 11.46
N MET A 89 22.14 6.75 10.92
CA MET A 89 22.46 5.32 11.06
C MET A 89 21.40 4.51 11.83
N SER A 90 20.38 3.99 11.15
CA SER A 90 19.47 3.01 11.74
C SER A 90 19.46 1.71 10.93
N SER A 91 20.38 0.87 11.37
CA SER A 91 20.46 -0.59 11.27
C SER A 91 19.15 -1.31 10.94
N THR A 92 18.78 -1.30 9.66
CA THR A 92 18.06 -2.42 9.06
C THR A 92 18.92 -2.90 7.91
N ALA A 93 19.88 -3.77 8.23
CA ALA A 93 20.64 -4.49 7.22
C ALA A 93 19.66 -5.09 6.23
N ASP A 94 19.71 -4.59 4.99
CA ASP A 94 18.94 -5.04 3.86
C ASP A 94 19.29 -6.50 3.58
N ARG A 95 18.58 -7.43 4.25
CA ARG A 95 18.81 -8.87 4.13
C ARG A 95 18.62 -9.40 2.71
N ARG A 96 17.96 -8.63 1.83
CA ARG A 96 17.77 -9.01 0.43
C ARG A 96 19.04 -8.81 -0.41
N ARG A 97 19.95 -7.93 0.02
CA ARG A 97 21.23 -7.70 -0.68
C ARG A 97 22.33 -8.70 -0.29
N MET A 98 22.29 -9.31 0.90
CA MET A 98 23.38 -10.21 1.33
C MET A 98 23.37 -11.58 0.63
N ALA A 99 22.25 -12.03 0.07
CA ALA A 99 22.17 -13.30 -0.64
C ALA A 99 22.98 -13.33 -1.95
N SER A 100 23.27 -12.16 -2.53
CA SER A 100 23.92 -12.03 -3.83
C SER A 100 25.43 -12.25 -3.82
N TYR A 101 26.08 -12.18 -2.65
CA TYR A 101 27.53 -12.16 -2.54
C TYR A 101 28.14 -13.44 -1.95
N ALA A 102 27.33 -14.38 -1.46
CA ALA A 102 27.81 -15.54 -0.71
C ALA A 102 28.29 -16.73 -1.56
N ASN A 103 28.20 -16.68 -2.90
CA ASN A 103 28.33 -17.89 -3.73
C ASN A 103 29.48 -17.88 -4.76
N LYS A 104 30.59 -17.16 -4.51
CA LYS A 104 31.75 -17.14 -5.44
C LYS A 104 33.14 -17.31 -4.82
N GLN A 105 33.25 -17.90 -3.62
CA GLN A 105 34.56 -18.27 -3.06
C GLN A 105 34.48 -19.65 -2.40
N ALA A 106 34.46 -20.70 -3.22
CA ALA A 106 34.75 -22.06 -2.78
C ALA A 106 35.14 -22.92 -4.00
N HIS A 107 36.28 -22.62 -4.61
CA HIS A 107 37.08 -23.65 -5.26
C HIS A 107 38.52 -23.13 -5.41
N VAL A 108 39.35 -23.42 -4.41
CA VAL A 108 40.80 -23.55 -4.59
C VAL A 108 41.20 -24.77 -3.75
N ASP A 109 41.88 -25.69 -4.42
CA ASP A 109 42.49 -26.96 -4.01
C ASP A 109 41.56 -28.13 -3.66
#